data_AF-F0W775-F1
#
_entry.id   AF-F0W775-F1
#
_cell.length_a   1.000
_cell.length_b   1.000
_cell.length_c   1.000
_cell.angle_alpha   90.00
_cell.angle_beta   90.00
_cell.angle_gamma   90.00
#
_symmetry.space_group_name_H-M   'P 1'
#
loop_
_entity.id
_entity.type
_entity.pdbx_description
1 polymer ?
#
loop_
_entity_poly.entity_id
_entity_poly.type
_entity_poly.pdbx_seq_one_letter_code
_entity_poly.pdbx_strand_id
1 'polypeptide(L)'
;MYPIPRSFYWVFVGSYTQKEPHVDGKGEGIYCYRFLPDQTPHLQLVHVAKSVGINPTFLIATRSKIDRKTITLYAVNECSEALHSSIANRLSVSSKTTGFVRAFEFDETALTLTELQEPLPTLGSYPCHLSLNASNRFLTVSNYGGGSISLFPIENGLLSPATLVKEYTAFTSTNKQRQEASHLHSTSWVSLQNGQELVYGADLGNDCVYHLRLNASAKTLEDVNNDNANVCAKCHLGSGPRHLAIHKTQKLAFILNELSSFIGVHEIHLLTGNIAPQAAQNISTLPSDIDGNLCADIHISNCERFLYASNRGHNSLAAFRIDAEAKDHKYLKIIGWYPALGAIPRSFSIIEDFVIVANQDSDSLQIFKVQQQDTEEAPVGALEKTKRPPSA
;
A
#
# COMPACT_ATOMS: atom_id res chain seq x y z
N MET A 1 -14.38 7.25 -26.92
CA MET A 1 -13.56 8.47 -27.05
C MET A 1 -12.49 8.35 -25.98
N TYR A 2 -11.27 7.92 -26.35
CA TYR A 2 -10.17 7.81 -25.38
C TYR A 2 -9.90 9.21 -24.80
N PRO A 3 -9.69 9.35 -23.48
CA PRO A 3 -9.33 10.64 -22.91
C PRO A 3 -8.07 11.15 -23.61
N ILE A 4 -8.05 12.44 -23.95
CA ILE A 4 -6.83 13.10 -24.44
C ILE A 4 -5.76 12.89 -23.36
N PRO A 5 -4.58 12.34 -23.69
CA PRO A 5 -3.52 12.11 -22.71
C PRO A 5 -3.24 13.39 -21.95
N ARG A 6 -3.14 13.33 -20.62
CA ARG A 6 -2.68 14.49 -19.85
C ARG A 6 -1.25 14.80 -20.27
N SER A 7 -0.93 16.09 -20.37
CA SER A 7 0.44 16.51 -20.67
C SER A 7 1.42 16.14 -19.55
N PHE A 8 0.95 15.94 -18.32
CA PHE A 8 1.75 15.50 -17.19
C PHE A 8 0.91 14.89 -16.05
N TYR A 9 1.59 14.26 -15.11
CA TYR A 9 1.04 13.73 -13.86
C TYR A 9 1.86 14.23 -12.67
N TRP A 10 1.25 14.35 -11.49
CA TRP A 10 1.98 14.59 -10.25
C TRP A 10 2.34 13.26 -9.60
N VAL A 11 3.58 13.13 -9.17
CA VAL A 11 4.10 11.97 -8.45
C VAL A 11 4.67 12.46 -7.12
N PHE A 12 4.16 11.89 -6.04
CA PHE A 12 4.60 12.20 -4.68
C PHE A 12 5.34 10.98 -4.13
N VAL A 13 6.50 11.20 -3.55
CA VAL A 13 7.37 10.12 -3.08
C VAL A 13 7.77 10.37 -1.63
N GLY A 14 7.40 9.43 -0.78
CA GLY A 14 7.78 9.37 0.62
C GLY A 14 9.23 8.94 0.80
N SER A 15 9.75 9.02 2.01
CA SER A 15 11.11 8.54 2.30
C SER A 15 11.32 8.20 3.77
N TYR A 16 12.29 7.33 4.06
CA TYR A 16 12.89 7.25 5.38
C TYR A 16 13.86 8.42 5.56
N THR A 17 13.65 9.22 6.61
CA THR A 17 14.38 10.47 6.86
C THR A 17 15.49 10.32 7.90
N GLN A 18 15.59 9.15 8.52
CA GLN A 18 16.59 8.83 9.52
C GLN A 18 16.96 7.35 9.47
N LYS A 19 18.06 7.00 10.13
CA LYS A 19 18.50 5.61 10.27
C LYS A 19 17.54 4.82 11.17
N GLU A 20 17.07 3.70 10.65
CA GLU A 20 16.22 2.70 11.32
C GLU A 20 16.93 1.33 11.30
N PRO A 21 16.45 0.33 12.07
CA PRO A 21 17.08 -0.99 12.09
C PRO A 21 17.18 -1.68 10.71
N HIS A 22 16.24 -1.39 9.80
CA HIS A 22 16.12 -2.02 8.48
C HIS A 22 16.47 -1.11 7.30
N VAL A 23 16.85 0.15 7.54
CA VAL A 23 17.17 1.13 6.47
C VAL A 23 18.05 2.26 6.98
N ASP A 24 19.05 2.64 6.19
CA ASP A 24 19.87 3.84 6.42
C ASP A 24 19.19 5.05 5.76
N GLY A 25 18.14 5.58 6.38
CA GLY A 25 17.30 6.64 5.81
C GLY A 25 18.03 7.96 5.61
N LYS A 26 18.05 8.45 4.37
CA LYS A 26 18.69 9.69 3.92
C LYS A 26 17.72 10.69 3.29
N GLY A 27 16.44 10.36 3.30
CA GLY A 27 15.38 11.21 2.76
C GLY A 27 15.26 12.53 3.51
N GLU A 28 14.76 13.55 2.82
CA GLU A 28 14.52 14.87 3.43
C GLU A 28 13.04 15.08 3.81
N GLY A 29 12.14 14.17 3.40
CA GLY A 29 10.69 14.28 3.61
C GLY A 29 9.90 13.75 2.42
N ILE A 30 8.96 14.55 1.91
CA ILE A 30 8.13 14.19 0.73
C ILE A 30 8.62 14.94 -0.50
N TYR A 31 8.90 14.21 -1.57
CA TYR A 31 9.36 14.74 -2.84
C TYR A 31 8.20 14.81 -3.84
N CYS A 32 8.00 15.98 -4.46
CA CYS A 32 6.95 16.21 -5.44
C CYS A 32 7.57 16.34 -6.83
N TYR A 33 7.14 15.50 -7.76
CA TYR A 33 7.62 15.48 -9.14
C TYR A 33 6.47 15.75 -10.11
N ARG A 34 6.80 16.46 -11.19
CA ARG A 34 6.00 16.47 -12.41
C ARG A 34 6.51 15.36 -13.33
N PHE A 35 5.71 14.35 -13.57
CA PHE A 35 5.98 13.29 -14.54
C PHE A 35 5.47 13.70 -15.91
N LEU A 36 6.36 13.71 -16.90
CA LEU A 36 6.07 14.04 -18.30
C LEU A 36 6.16 12.75 -19.12
N PRO A 37 5.04 12.15 -19.57
CA PRO A 37 5.00 10.85 -20.25
C PRO A 37 5.20 10.96 -21.78
N ASP A 38 5.94 11.97 -22.26
CA ASP A 38 6.10 12.25 -23.68
C ASP A 38 7.09 11.28 -24.38
N GLN A 39 7.66 11.66 -25.53
CA GLN A 39 8.62 10.80 -26.24
C GLN A 39 9.89 10.51 -25.42
N THR A 40 10.24 11.38 -24.46
CA THR A 40 11.34 11.17 -23.51
C THR A 40 10.80 11.27 -22.08
N PRO A 41 10.19 10.18 -21.57
CA PRO A 41 9.54 10.18 -20.27
C PRO A 41 10.50 10.56 -19.16
N HIS A 42 10.15 11.56 -18.35
CA HIS A 42 11.00 12.00 -17.26
C HIS A 42 10.27 12.57 -16.05
N LEU A 43 10.96 12.54 -14.91
CA LEU A 43 10.49 13.11 -13.63
C LEU A 43 11.21 14.41 -13.31
N GLN A 44 10.47 15.52 -13.35
CA GLN A 44 10.98 16.82 -12.93
C GLN A 44 10.64 17.05 -11.46
N LEU A 45 11.66 17.09 -10.59
CA LEU A 45 11.47 17.49 -9.18
C LEU A 45 11.04 18.96 -9.11
N VAL A 46 9.88 19.22 -8.50
CA VAL A 46 9.34 20.59 -8.33
C VAL A 46 9.42 21.08 -6.90
N HIS A 47 9.36 20.17 -5.91
CA HIS A 47 9.36 20.55 -4.50
C HIS A 47 9.86 19.41 -3.61
N VAL A 48 10.49 19.78 -2.48
CA VAL A 48 10.85 18.85 -1.40
C VAL A 48 10.29 19.43 -0.10
N ALA A 49 9.25 18.79 0.43
CA ALA A 49 8.61 19.19 1.68
C ALA A 49 9.34 18.52 2.84
N LYS A 50 10.12 19.33 3.59
CA LYS A 50 10.97 18.83 4.69
C LYS A 50 10.28 18.79 6.05
N SER A 51 9.34 19.70 6.26
CA SER A 51 8.59 19.82 7.53
C SER A 51 7.36 18.91 7.53
N VAL A 52 7.58 17.61 7.35
CA VAL A 52 6.52 16.60 7.17
C VAL A 52 6.54 15.50 8.22
N GLY A 53 7.32 15.69 9.30
CA GLY A 53 7.56 14.69 10.34
C GLY A 53 8.60 13.64 9.95
N ILE A 54 8.83 12.69 10.87
CA ILE A 54 9.78 11.60 10.71
C ILE A 54 9.21 10.56 9.74
N ASN A 55 10.05 10.06 8.83
CA ASN A 55 9.76 8.90 7.97
C ASN A 55 8.35 8.93 7.33
N PRO A 56 8.04 9.89 6.44
CA PRO A 56 6.81 9.88 5.64
C PRO A 56 6.82 8.73 4.62
N THR A 57 6.73 7.47 5.06
CA THR A 57 7.09 6.28 4.27
C THR A 57 5.98 5.75 3.38
N PHE A 58 4.73 6.13 3.64
CA PHE A 58 3.59 5.79 2.80
C PHE A 58 2.63 6.98 2.68
N LEU A 59 2.12 7.21 1.47
CA LEU A 59 1.25 8.33 1.18
C LEU A 59 0.21 7.98 0.12
N ILE A 60 -0.92 8.68 0.17
CA ILE A 60 -1.97 8.62 -0.85
C ILE A 60 -2.33 10.05 -1.25
N ALA A 61 -2.51 10.26 -2.55
CA ALA A 61 -3.01 11.51 -3.10
C ALA A 61 -4.45 11.32 -3.57
N THR A 62 -5.30 12.30 -3.28
CA THR A 62 -6.64 12.38 -3.84
C THR A 62 -6.89 13.78 -4.38
N ARG A 63 -7.72 13.88 -5.41
CA ARG A 63 -8.13 15.15 -5.97
C ARG A 63 -9.57 15.42 -5.55
N SER A 64 -9.85 16.64 -5.10
CA SER A 64 -11.20 17.07 -4.73
C SER A 64 -12.20 16.68 -5.82
N LYS A 65 -13.26 15.95 -5.43
CA LYS A 65 -14.32 15.59 -6.38
C LYS A 65 -15.18 16.80 -6.77
N ILE A 66 -15.10 17.90 -6.00
CA ILE A 66 -15.90 19.12 -6.19
C ILE A 66 -15.24 20.03 -7.23
N ASP A 67 -14.05 20.56 -6.93
CA ASP A 67 -13.36 21.52 -7.79
C ASP A 67 -12.39 20.87 -8.79
N ARG A 68 -12.01 19.59 -8.57
CA ARG A 68 -11.00 18.86 -9.34
C ARG A 68 -9.66 19.60 -9.49
N LYS A 69 -9.36 20.59 -8.65
CA LYS A 69 -8.13 21.39 -8.65
C LYS A 69 -7.28 21.08 -7.43
N THR A 70 -7.90 20.95 -6.27
CA THR A 70 -7.18 20.70 -5.03
C THR A 70 -6.71 19.25 -4.98
N ILE A 71 -5.40 19.06 -4.80
CA ILE A 71 -4.80 17.78 -4.47
C ILE A 71 -4.59 17.75 -2.96
N THR A 72 -5.24 16.80 -2.28
CA THR A 72 -4.99 16.50 -0.87
C THR A 72 -4.13 15.26 -0.77
N LEU A 73 -3.07 15.34 0.03
CA LEU A 73 -2.19 14.23 0.34
C LEU A 73 -2.38 13.81 1.79
N TYR A 74 -2.41 12.51 2.06
CA TYR A 74 -2.27 11.97 3.40
C TYR A 74 -1.01 11.13 3.47
N ALA A 75 -0.24 11.28 4.54
CA ALA A 75 0.99 10.51 4.76
C ALA A 75 1.05 9.98 6.19
N VAL A 76 1.59 8.78 6.36
CA VAL A 76 1.96 8.25 7.68
C VAL A 76 3.37 8.71 8.05
N ASN A 77 3.60 9.02 9.31
CA ASN A 77 4.95 9.11 9.88
C ASN A 77 5.26 7.81 10.62
N GLU A 78 6.13 7.00 10.03
CA GLU A 78 6.55 5.71 10.55
C GLU A 78 7.55 5.90 11.70
N CYS A 79 7.00 6.21 12.87
CA CYS A 79 7.75 6.39 14.11
C CYS A 79 7.04 5.75 15.30
N SER A 80 7.72 5.75 16.45
CA SER A 80 7.19 5.27 17.72
C SER A 80 7.52 6.28 18.82
N GLU A 81 6.69 7.31 18.93
CA GLU A 81 6.82 8.38 19.92
C GLU A 81 5.90 8.16 21.11
N ALA A 82 6.22 8.74 22.27
CA ALA A 82 5.42 8.57 23.48
C ALA A 82 3.99 9.11 23.29
N LEU A 83 2.99 8.28 23.57
CA LEU A 83 1.58 8.68 23.52
C LEU A 83 1.18 9.33 24.85
N HIS A 84 0.57 10.51 24.79
CA HIS A 84 0.11 11.21 25.98
C HIS A 84 -1.03 10.42 26.67
N SER A 85 -0.90 10.19 27.98
CA SER A 85 -1.77 9.29 28.75
C SER A 85 -3.26 9.66 28.73
N SER A 86 -3.58 10.95 28.60
CA SER A 86 -4.96 11.43 28.47
C SER A 86 -5.67 10.97 27.18
N ILE A 87 -4.92 10.70 26.11
CA ILE A 87 -5.46 10.22 24.84
C ILE A 87 -5.67 8.70 24.90
N ALA A 88 -4.68 7.96 25.43
CA ALA A 88 -4.75 6.51 25.59
C ALA A 88 -5.99 6.07 26.39
N ASN A 89 -6.29 6.78 27.49
CA ASN A 89 -7.42 6.46 28.37
C ASN A 89 -8.80 6.70 27.73
N ARG A 90 -8.93 7.61 26.74
CA ARG A 90 -10.23 7.91 26.10
C ARG A 90 -10.67 6.84 25.11
N LEU A 91 -9.73 6.13 24.52
CA LEU A 91 -9.98 5.10 23.50
C LEU A 91 -9.58 3.69 23.96
N SER A 92 -9.25 3.52 25.25
CA SER A 92 -8.85 2.24 25.85
C SER A 92 -7.76 1.51 25.06
N VAL A 93 -6.81 2.28 24.51
CA VAL A 93 -5.73 1.74 23.67
C VAL A 93 -4.61 1.24 24.56
N SER A 94 -4.08 0.03 24.29
CA SER A 94 -3.03 -0.56 25.12
C SER A 94 -1.64 0.01 24.81
N SER A 95 -1.44 0.51 23.59
CA SER A 95 -0.18 1.10 23.16
C SER A 95 0.20 2.34 23.99
N LYS A 96 1.46 2.40 24.41
CA LYS A 96 2.07 3.56 25.07
C LYS A 96 2.79 4.49 24.08
N THR A 97 2.86 4.10 22.83
CA THR A 97 3.54 4.82 21.75
C THR A 97 2.65 4.96 20.52
N THR A 98 2.96 5.93 19.68
CA THR A 98 2.20 6.23 18.47
C THR A 98 3.12 6.68 17.34
N GLY A 99 2.71 6.43 16.10
CA GLY A 99 3.12 7.27 14.97
C GLY A 99 2.05 8.30 14.66
N PHE A 100 2.17 8.95 13.50
CA PHE A 100 1.25 10.01 13.11
C PHE A 100 0.70 9.82 11.70
N VAL A 101 -0.45 10.43 11.45
CA VAL A 101 -0.98 10.67 10.12
C VAL A 101 -1.13 12.17 9.91
N ARG A 102 -0.71 12.65 8.74
CA ARG A 102 -0.74 14.07 8.36
C ARG A 102 -1.57 14.27 7.10
N ALA A 103 -2.15 15.45 6.97
CA ALA A 103 -2.89 15.88 5.80
C ALA A 103 -2.23 17.13 5.21
N PHE A 104 -2.05 17.15 3.89
CA PHE A 104 -1.42 18.23 3.15
C PHE A 104 -2.27 18.63 1.95
N GLU A 105 -2.09 19.86 1.50
CA GLU A 105 -2.55 20.35 0.21
C GLU A 105 -1.35 20.63 -0.69
N PHE A 106 -1.44 20.20 -1.94
CA PHE A 106 -0.47 20.56 -2.96
C PHE A 106 -1.04 21.66 -3.86
N ASP A 107 -0.45 22.85 -3.79
CA ASP A 107 -0.78 23.98 -4.67
C ASP A 107 -0.03 23.80 -6.01
N GLU A 108 -0.77 23.51 -7.07
CA GLU A 108 -0.23 23.30 -8.43
C GLU A 108 0.34 24.59 -9.06
N THR A 109 -0.05 25.77 -8.55
CA THR A 109 0.43 27.08 -9.03
C THR A 109 1.70 27.47 -8.31
N ALA A 110 1.72 27.38 -6.98
CA ALA A 110 2.88 27.68 -6.17
C ALA A 110 3.94 26.57 -6.21
N LEU A 111 3.56 25.36 -6.61
CA LEU A 111 4.39 24.14 -6.59
C LEU A 111 4.89 23.83 -5.19
N THR A 112 4.01 23.91 -4.20
CA THR A 112 4.34 23.70 -2.78
C THR A 112 3.37 22.73 -2.13
N LEU A 113 3.89 21.92 -1.20
CA LEU A 113 3.08 21.05 -0.35
C LEU A 113 2.99 21.69 1.04
N THR A 114 1.77 22.00 1.48
CA THR A 114 1.50 22.68 2.76
C THR A 114 0.66 21.81 3.68
N GLU A 115 1.01 21.74 4.95
CA GLU A 115 0.24 21.01 5.95
C GLU A 115 -1.10 21.70 6.23
N LEU A 116 -2.19 20.93 6.28
CA LEU A 116 -3.56 21.44 6.42
C LEU A 116 -4.01 21.56 7.88
N GLN A 117 -3.42 20.78 8.77
CA GLN A 117 -3.80 20.68 10.18
C GLN A 117 -2.67 20.06 11.00
N GLU A 118 -2.77 20.15 12.33
CA GLU A 118 -1.87 19.43 13.22
C GLU A 118 -1.92 17.90 12.98
N PRO A 119 -0.77 17.19 13.10
CA PRO A 119 -0.70 15.75 12.95
C PRO A 119 -1.59 15.04 13.97
N LEU A 120 -2.25 13.97 13.55
CA LEU A 120 -3.06 13.16 14.46
C LEU A 120 -2.32 11.87 14.82
N PRO A 121 -2.34 11.46 16.10
CA PRO A 121 -1.75 10.18 16.49
C PRO A 121 -2.52 9.04 15.86
N THR A 122 -1.81 8.05 15.33
CA THR A 122 -2.42 6.81 14.81
C THR A 122 -2.83 5.87 15.93
N LEU A 123 -2.37 6.11 17.16
CA LEU A 123 -2.67 5.30 18.35
C LEU A 123 -2.16 3.85 18.23
N GLY A 124 -1.21 3.64 17.33
CA GLY A 124 -0.36 2.46 17.23
C GLY A 124 1.02 2.92 16.76
N SER A 125 2.05 2.10 16.98
CA SER A 125 3.42 2.46 16.60
C SER A 125 3.77 2.02 15.19
N TYR A 126 4.72 2.72 14.56
CA TYR A 126 5.21 2.44 13.21
C TYR A 126 4.07 2.25 12.19
N PRO A 127 3.20 3.26 11.99
CA PRO A 127 2.23 3.22 10.89
C PRO A 127 2.97 3.13 9.56
N CYS A 128 2.59 2.18 8.73
CA CYS A 128 3.37 1.81 7.54
C CYS A 128 2.56 1.82 6.25
N HIS A 129 1.24 2.00 6.35
CA HIS A 129 0.34 2.02 5.20
C HIS A 129 -0.94 2.78 5.55
N LEU A 130 -1.55 3.41 4.53
CA LEU A 130 -2.87 4.01 4.63
C LEU A 130 -3.71 3.75 3.38
N SER A 131 -5.03 3.78 3.51
CA SER A 131 -5.93 3.68 2.35
C SER A 131 -7.25 4.40 2.56
N LEU A 132 -7.80 4.91 1.46
CA LEU A 132 -9.05 5.65 1.42
C LEU A 132 -10.19 4.77 0.92
N ASN A 133 -11.37 4.97 1.51
CA ASN A 133 -12.59 4.39 0.97
C ASN A 133 -13.01 5.10 -0.34
N ALA A 134 -13.94 4.51 -1.10
CA ALA A 134 -14.30 5.00 -2.44
C ALA A 134 -14.86 6.44 -2.44
N SER A 135 -15.45 6.86 -1.31
CA SER A 135 -15.98 8.22 -1.14
C SER A 135 -14.96 9.24 -0.63
N ASN A 136 -13.73 8.84 -0.28
CA ASN A 136 -12.71 9.67 0.37
C ASN A 136 -13.18 10.30 1.70
N ARG A 137 -14.09 9.64 2.42
CA ARG A 137 -14.61 10.10 3.72
C ARG A 137 -14.03 9.34 4.90
N PHE A 138 -13.34 8.24 4.65
CA PHE A 138 -12.70 7.42 5.67
C PHE A 138 -11.31 7.01 5.18
N LEU A 139 -10.34 7.16 6.08
CA LEU A 139 -8.97 6.72 5.91
C LEU A 139 -8.68 5.66 6.96
N THR A 140 -8.12 4.53 6.55
CA THR A 140 -7.55 3.54 7.46
C THR A 140 -6.05 3.67 7.48
N VAL A 141 -5.45 3.46 8.65
CA VAL A 141 -4.00 3.38 8.86
C VAL A 141 -3.67 2.03 9.47
N SER A 142 -2.68 1.33 8.90
CA SER A 142 -2.13 0.10 9.46
C SER A 142 -0.89 0.41 10.29
N ASN A 143 -0.92 0.02 11.57
CA ASN A 143 0.21 0.15 12.48
C ASN A 143 0.95 -1.19 12.58
N TYR A 144 2.18 -1.23 12.07
CA TYR A 144 3.01 -2.42 12.09
C TYR A 144 3.39 -2.80 13.53
N GLY A 145 3.79 -1.79 14.32
CA GLY A 145 4.12 -1.96 15.73
C GLY A 145 2.86 -1.99 16.60
N GLY A 146 2.61 -3.13 17.24
CA GLY A 146 1.43 -3.37 18.06
C GLY A 146 0.24 -3.98 17.32
N GLY A 147 0.34 -4.15 16.00
CA GLY A 147 -0.65 -4.89 15.20
C GLY A 147 -2.05 -4.28 15.28
N SER A 148 -2.26 -3.10 14.67
CA SER A 148 -3.57 -2.46 14.74
C SER A 148 -3.99 -1.73 13.48
N ILE A 149 -5.30 -1.50 13.36
CA ILE A 149 -5.92 -0.67 12.32
C ILE A 149 -6.61 0.51 12.99
N SER A 150 -6.32 1.72 12.52
CA SER A 150 -6.97 2.95 12.99
C SER A 150 -7.85 3.55 11.90
N LEU A 151 -9.05 4.02 12.26
CA LEU A 151 -10.01 4.63 11.33
C LEU A 151 -10.14 6.13 11.59
N PHE A 152 -9.93 6.93 10.56
CA PHE A 152 -10.04 8.39 10.58
C PHE A 152 -11.17 8.85 9.65
N PRO A 153 -12.20 9.52 10.16
CA PRO A 153 -13.16 10.24 9.32
C PRO A 153 -12.50 11.45 8.64
N ILE A 154 -12.91 11.73 7.40
CA ILE A 154 -12.47 12.88 6.62
C ILE A 154 -13.66 13.79 6.31
N GLU A 155 -13.48 15.08 6.52
CA GLU A 155 -14.40 16.14 6.15
C GLU A 155 -13.65 17.26 5.42
N ASN A 156 -14.04 17.56 4.18
CA ASN A 156 -13.42 18.60 3.35
C ASN A 156 -11.89 18.48 3.22
N GLY A 157 -11.36 17.25 3.17
CA GLY A 157 -9.91 16.99 3.08
C GLY A 157 -9.17 17.01 4.43
N LEU A 158 -9.86 17.36 5.52
CA LEU A 158 -9.32 17.35 6.87
C LEU A 158 -9.66 16.05 7.59
N LEU A 159 -8.71 15.55 8.38
CA LEU A 159 -8.87 14.39 9.23
C LEU A 159 -9.48 14.79 10.58
N SER A 160 -10.51 14.07 11.00
CA SER A 160 -10.95 14.04 12.40
C SER A 160 -10.08 13.06 13.20
N PRO A 161 -9.96 13.21 14.55
CA PRO A 161 -9.32 12.20 15.39
C PRO A 161 -9.87 10.79 15.14
N ALA A 162 -9.03 9.77 15.32
CA ALA A 162 -9.42 8.38 15.10
C ALA A 162 -10.66 8.03 15.91
N THR A 163 -11.67 7.46 15.23
CA THR A 163 -12.93 7.02 15.86
C THR A 163 -12.89 5.54 16.25
N LEU A 164 -11.89 4.80 15.75
CA LEU A 164 -11.61 3.43 16.11
C LEU A 164 -10.10 3.18 16.08
N VAL A 165 -9.63 2.39 17.03
CA VAL A 165 -8.37 1.66 16.97
C VAL A 165 -8.68 0.21 17.28
N LYS A 166 -8.35 -0.69 16.36
CA LYS A 166 -8.57 -2.12 16.51
C LYS A 166 -7.25 -2.86 16.61
N GLU A 167 -6.93 -3.32 17.80
CA GLU A 167 -5.71 -4.06 18.12
C GLU A 167 -5.91 -5.56 17.93
N TYR A 168 -4.87 -6.24 17.44
CA TYR A 168 -4.82 -7.67 17.23
C TYR A 168 -3.64 -8.26 18.01
N THR A 169 -3.89 -9.37 18.71
CA THR A 169 -2.88 -10.00 19.58
C THR A 169 -2.49 -11.41 19.14
N ALA A 170 -3.17 -11.96 18.14
CA ALA A 170 -2.85 -13.28 17.61
C ALA A 170 -1.61 -13.18 16.70
N PHE A 171 -0.73 -14.18 16.76
CA PHE A 171 0.46 -14.31 15.93
C PHE A 171 0.85 -15.78 15.80
N THR A 172 1.67 -16.13 14.80
CA THR A 172 2.03 -17.54 14.54
C THR A 172 3.37 -17.94 15.14
N SER A 173 4.30 -17.00 15.34
CA SER A 173 5.68 -17.26 15.79
C SER A 173 6.49 -18.21 14.87
N THR A 174 6.00 -18.45 13.65
CA THR A 174 6.67 -19.33 12.67
C THR A 174 8.03 -18.75 12.29
N ASN A 175 8.08 -17.46 11.94
CA ASN A 175 9.31 -16.69 11.89
C ASN A 175 9.50 -15.92 13.22
N LYS A 176 10.40 -16.40 14.07
CA LYS A 176 10.66 -15.83 15.41
C LYS A 176 11.13 -14.36 15.43
N GLN A 177 11.58 -13.83 14.29
CA GLN A 177 12.08 -12.45 14.18
C GLN A 177 11.07 -11.50 13.54
N ARG A 178 10.03 -12.01 12.88
CA ARG A 178 9.10 -11.23 12.07
C ARG A 178 7.63 -11.49 12.40
N GLN A 179 7.34 -12.50 13.22
CA GLN A 179 6.00 -12.97 13.56
C GLN A 179 5.87 -13.24 15.06
N GLU A 180 6.63 -12.51 15.88
CA GLU A 180 6.59 -12.54 17.34
C GLU A 180 5.35 -11.83 17.93
N ALA A 181 4.67 -11.03 17.12
CA ALA A 181 3.42 -10.34 17.43
C ALA A 181 2.61 -10.16 16.15
N SER A 182 1.40 -9.62 16.26
CA SER A 182 0.64 -9.13 15.11
C SER A 182 1.34 -7.92 14.49
N HIS A 183 1.38 -7.89 13.16
CA HIS A 183 2.01 -6.84 12.36
C HIS A 183 1.12 -6.48 11.17
N LEU A 184 0.12 -5.63 11.42
CA LEU A 184 -0.77 -5.13 10.37
C LEU A 184 0.02 -4.25 9.41
N HIS A 185 0.18 -4.73 8.17
CA HIS A 185 1.05 -4.09 7.19
C HIS A 185 0.25 -3.29 6.15
N SER A 186 -1.00 -3.65 5.86
CA SER A 186 -1.81 -2.88 4.93
C SER A 186 -3.31 -3.03 5.18
N THR A 187 -4.06 -2.05 4.69
CA THR A 187 -5.51 -2.11 4.57
C THR A 187 -5.94 -1.85 3.14
N SER A 188 -6.89 -2.61 2.61
CA SER A 188 -7.48 -2.38 1.29
C SER A 188 -8.99 -2.25 1.38
N TRP A 189 -9.54 -1.15 0.85
CA TRP A 189 -10.98 -0.92 0.81
C TRP A 189 -11.64 -1.64 -0.36
N VAL A 190 -12.83 -2.21 -0.12
CA VAL A 190 -13.65 -2.86 -1.15
C VAL A 190 -15.09 -2.41 -1.03
N SER A 191 -15.68 -1.98 -2.14
CA SER A 191 -17.12 -1.72 -2.23
C SER A 191 -17.83 -2.96 -2.79
N LEU A 192 -18.78 -3.49 -2.03
CA LEU A 192 -19.64 -4.59 -2.48
C LEU A 192 -20.78 -4.07 -3.36
N GLN A 193 -21.39 -4.97 -4.13
CA GLN A 193 -22.50 -4.63 -5.03
C GLN A 193 -23.75 -4.12 -4.29
N ASN A 194 -23.92 -4.52 -3.03
CA ASN A 194 -25.00 -4.05 -2.16
C ASN A 194 -24.72 -2.66 -1.54
N GLY A 195 -23.62 -1.99 -1.92
CA GLY A 195 -23.21 -0.68 -1.40
C GLY A 195 -22.47 -0.72 -0.07
N GLN A 196 -22.29 -1.89 0.54
CA GLN A 196 -21.51 -2.05 1.76
C GLN A 196 -20.01 -1.86 1.45
N GLU A 197 -19.30 -1.12 2.30
CA GLU A 197 -17.85 -1.00 2.23
C GLU A 197 -17.18 -1.92 3.26
N LEU A 198 -16.15 -2.61 2.81
CA LEU A 198 -15.28 -3.46 3.61
C LEU A 198 -13.85 -2.94 3.61
N VAL A 199 -13.09 -3.36 4.62
CA VAL A 199 -11.65 -3.22 4.74
C VAL A 199 -11.05 -4.61 4.92
N TYR A 200 -10.06 -4.93 4.09
CA TYR A 200 -9.20 -6.10 4.28
C TYR A 200 -7.90 -5.67 4.94
N GLY A 201 -7.55 -6.28 6.08
CA GLY A 201 -6.33 -5.97 6.82
C GLY A 201 -5.32 -7.12 6.73
N ALA A 202 -4.21 -6.93 6.02
CA ALA A 202 -3.12 -7.93 5.97
C ALA A 202 -2.28 -7.87 7.24
N ASP A 203 -2.25 -8.99 7.97
CA ASP A 203 -1.44 -9.17 9.16
C ASP A 203 -0.29 -10.14 8.87
N LEU A 204 0.91 -9.57 8.73
CA LEU A 204 2.14 -10.31 8.48
C LEU A 204 2.46 -11.26 9.64
N GLY A 205 2.19 -10.84 10.88
CA GLY A 205 2.51 -11.58 12.09
C GLY A 205 1.62 -12.79 12.36
N ASN A 206 0.38 -12.75 11.87
CA ASN A 206 -0.63 -13.79 12.11
C ASN A 206 -0.97 -14.66 10.89
N ASP A 207 -0.23 -14.47 9.78
CA ASP A 207 -0.43 -15.20 8.52
C ASP A 207 -1.89 -15.16 8.06
N CYS A 208 -2.52 -13.97 8.08
CA CYS A 208 -3.93 -13.86 7.71
C CYS A 208 -4.35 -12.47 7.21
N VAL A 209 -5.54 -12.42 6.60
CA VAL A 209 -6.22 -11.19 6.21
C VAL A 209 -7.55 -11.06 6.95
N TYR A 210 -7.70 -10.01 7.76
CA TYR A 210 -8.94 -9.68 8.47
C TYR A 210 -9.97 -9.05 7.53
N HIS A 211 -11.26 -9.30 7.77
CA HIS A 211 -12.36 -8.63 7.06
C HIS A 211 -13.18 -7.78 8.02
N LEU A 212 -13.25 -6.49 7.73
CA LEU A 212 -13.94 -5.51 8.55
C LEU A 212 -15.00 -4.79 7.72
N ARG A 213 -16.20 -4.60 8.28
CA ARG A 213 -17.30 -3.86 7.67
C ARG A 213 -17.36 -2.44 8.21
N LEU A 214 -17.47 -1.46 7.32
CA LEU A 214 -17.72 -0.08 7.71
C LEU A 214 -19.16 0.11 8.20
N ASN A 215 -19.29 0.61 9.42
CA ASN A 215 -20.51 1.24 9.91
C ASN A 215 -20.33 2.77 9.79
N ALA A 216 -20.76 3.32 8.66
CA ALA A 216 -20.52 4.72 8.32
C ALA A 216 -21.20 5.71 9.28
N SER A 217 -22.38 5.36 9.82
CA SER A 217 -23.13 6.19 10.76
C SER A 217 -22.43 6.27 12.12
N ALA A 218 -21.95 5.14 12.63
CA ALA A 218 -21.18 5.07 13.87
C ALA A 218 -19.69 5.41 13.68
N LYS A 219 -19.23 5.61 12.44
CA LYS A 219 -17.82 5.85 12.07
C LYS A 219 -16.89 4.80 12.68
N THR A 220 -17.25 3.52 12.55
CA THR A 220 -16.49 2.40 13.11
C THR A 220 -16.36 1.24 12.11
N LEU A 221 -15.55 0.24 12.45
CA LEU A 221 -15.38 -1.01 11.73
C LEU A 221 -15.79 -2.19 12.61
N GLU A 222 -16.52 -3.14 12.03
CA GLU A 222 -17.03 -4.35 12.71
C GLU A 222 -16.46 -5.60 12.03
N ASP A 223 -16.17 -6.67 12.77
CA ASP A 223 -15.78 -7.93 12.13
C ASP A 223 -16.94 -8.50 11.32
N VAL A 224 -16.65 -8.95 10.09
CA VAL A 224 -17.67 -9.52 9.19
C VAL A 224 -18.16 -10.89 9.72
N ASN A 225 -17.33 -11.64 10.46
CA ASN A 225 -17.62 -12.99 10.94
C ASN A 225 -17.39 -13.09 12.47
N ASN A 226 -18.31 -12.57 13.27
CA ASN A 226 -18.21 -12.60 14.74
C ASN A 226 -18.45 -14.01 15.35
N ASP A 227 -18.82 -14.99 14.52
CA ASP A 227 -19.02 -16.39 14.90
C ASP A 227 -17.69 -17.17 14.80
N ASN A 228 -16.73 -16.86 15.68
CA ASN A 228 -15.52 -17.58 16.16
C ASN A 228 -14.66 -18.51 15.25
N ALA A 229 -15.09 -19.00 14.09
CA ALA A 229 -14.36 -19.97 13.28
C ALA A 229 -13.63 -19.36 12.08
N ASN A 230 -14.03 -18.17 11.58
CA ASN A 230 -13.51 -17.59 10.33
C ASN A 230 -13.28 -16.07 10.43
N VAL A 231 -12.58 -15.62 11.48
CA VAL A 231 -12.32 -14.18 11.73
C VAL A 231 -11.41 -13.55 10.65
N CYS A 232 -10.66 -14.36 9.91
CA CYS A 232 -9.74 -13.94 8.86
C CYS A 232 -9.56 -15.02 7.78
N ALA A 233 -9.20 -14.63 6.57
CA ALA A 233 -8.71 -15.54 5.54
C ALA A 233 -7.27 -15.94 5.87
N LYS A 234 -7.01 -17.23 6.09
CA LYS A 234 -5.69 -17.74 6.45
C LYS A 234 -4.78 -17.84 5.23
N CYS A 235 -3.53 -17.47 5.41
CA CYS A 235 -2.44 -17.73 4.49
C CYS A 235 -1.62 -18.93 5.01
N HIS A 236 -0.66 -19.39 4.21
CA HIS A 236 0.27 -20.43 4.67
C HIS A 236 1.07 -19.93 5.88
N LEU A 237 1.31 -20.81 6.86
CA LEU A 237 2.12 -20.45 8.03
C LEU A 237 3.52 -20.01 7.60
N GLY A 238 3.98 -18.88 8.13
CA GLY A 238 5.26 -18.26 7.79
C GLY A 238 5.27 -17.48 6.48
N SER A 239 4.12 -17.25 5.83
CA SER A 239 4.06 -16.52 4.56
C SER A 239 4.14 -15.00 4.75
N GLY A 240 3.52 -14.48 5.81
CA GLY A 240 3.52 -13.06 6.15
C GLY A 240 2.84 -12.17 5.09
N PRO A 241 1.50 -12.14 5.00
CA PRO A 241 0.79 -11.28 4.05
C PRO A 241 1.10 -9.81 4.32
N ARG A 242 1.44 -9.08 3.24
CA ARG A 242 1.93 -7.70 3.31
C ARG A 242 0.94 -6.73 2.69
N HIS A 243 0.77 -6.79 1.37
CA HIS A 243 -0.12 -5.94 0.57
C HIS A 243 -1.11 -6.82 -0.22
N LEU A 244 -2.26 -6.26 -0.59
CA LEU A 244 -3.24 -6.91 -1.46
C LEU A 244 -3.53 -6.06 -2.69
N ALA A 245 -3.69 -6.73 -3.83
CA ALA A 245 -4.35 -6.14 -4.99
C ALA A 245 -5.68 -6.86 -5.26
N ILE A 246 -6.72 -6.10 -5.60
CA ILE A 246 -8.09 -6.62 -5.72
C ILE A 246 -8.59 -6.31 -7.11
N HIS A 247 -8.97 -7.36 -7.84
CA HIS A 247 -9.47 -7.20 -9.19
C HIS A 247 -10.86 -6.56 -9.16
N LYS A 248 -11.06 -5.47 -9.91
CA LYS A 248 -12.28 -4.66 -9.90
C LYS A 248 -13.54 -5.45 -10.26
N THR A 249 -13.44 -6.38 -11.20
CA THR A 249 -14.61 -7.09 -11.77
C THR A 249 -14.65 -8.57 -11.40
N GLN A 250 -13.50 -9.24 -11.39
CA GLN A 250 -13.43 -10.71 -11.39
C GLN A 250 -13.38 -11.36 -10.01
N LYS A 251 -13.57 -10.58 -8.93
CA LYS A 251 -13.71 -11.11 -7.56
C LYS A 251 -12.51 -11.95 -7.12
N LEU A 252 -11.31 -11.50 -7.49
CA LEU A 252 -10.05 -12.09 -7.08
C LEU A 252 -9.32 -11.13 -6.15
N ALA A 253 -8.78 -11.67 -5.06
CA ALA A 253 -7.79 -11.02 -4.22
C ALA A 253 -6.43 -11.68 -4.48
N PHE A 254 -5.43 -10.86 -4.75
CA PHE A 254 -4.02 -11.26 -4.85
C PHE A 254 -3.32 -10.80 -3.58
N ILE A 255 -2.98 -11.75 -2.72
CA ILE A 255 -2.32 -11.50 -1.44
C ILE A 255 -0.82 -11.71 -1.62
N LEU A 256 -0.05 -10.65 -1.52
CA LEU A 256 1.42 -10.71 -1.59
C LEU A 256 1.98 -11.07 -0.20
N ASN A 257 2.70 -12.18 -0.12
CA ASN A 257 3.27 -12.72 1.12
C ASN A 257 4.77 -12.42 1.21
N GLU A 258 5.14 -11.46 2.06
CA GLU A 258 6.49 -10.90 2.18
C GLU A 258 7.55 -11.96 2.46
N LEU A 259 7.30 -12.81 3.46
CA LEU A 259 8.32 -13.70 4.01
C LEU A 259 8.54 -14.92 3.12
N SER A 260 7.51 -15.39 2.42
CA SER A 260 7.63 -16.53 1.51
C SER A 260 7.94 -16.14 0.07
N SER A 261 7.76 -14.87 -0.32
CA SER A 261 7.87 -14.43 -1.72
C SER A 261 6.84 -15.09 -2.67
N PHE A 262 5.64 -15.37 -2.18
CA PHE A 262 4.53 -15.92 -2.98
C PHE A 262 3.34 -14.96 -3.08
N ILE A 263 2.57 -15.07 -4.16
CA ILE A 263 1.23 -14.51 -4.28
C ILE A 263 0.23 -15.64 -4.07
N GLY A 264 -0.63 -15.47 -3.06
CA GLY A 264 -1.84 -16.28 -2.88
C GLY A 264 -2.97 -15.64 -3.68
N VAL A 265 -3.58 -16.40 -4.59
CA VAL A 265 -4.76 -15.97 -5.36
C VAL A 265 -6.00 -16.56 -4.70
N HIS A 266 -6.90 -15.71 -4.25
CA HIS A 266 -8.12 -16.10 -3.54
C HIS A 266 -9.35 -15.57 -4.26
N GLU A 267 -10.39 -16.38 -4.31
CA GLU A 267 -11.72 -15.92 -4.73
C GLU A 267 -12.39 -15.11 -3.63
N ILE A 268 -13.19 -14.12 -4.00
CA ILE A 268 -13.96 -13.27 -3.10
C ILE A 268 -15.44 -13.61 -3.26
N HIS A 269 -16.09 -13.96 -2.16
CA HIS A 269 -17.52 -14.23 -2.15
C HIS A 269 -18.31 -12.95 -2.48
N LEU A 270 -19.11 -13.00 -3.55
CA LEU A 270 -19.79 -11.85 -4.15
C LEU A 270 -20.65 -11.03 -3.19
N LEU A 271 -21.40 -11.70 -2.32
CA LEU A 271 -22.41 -11.05 -1.48
C LEU A 271 -21.84 -10.56 -0.15
N THR A 272 -20.88 -11.29 0.40
CA THR A 272 -20.33 -11.02 1.74
C THR A 272 -19.00 -10.30 1.69
N GLY A 273 -18.31 -10.34 0.54
CA GLY A 273 -16.93 -9.88 0.41
C GLY A 273 -15.93 -10.71 1.20
N ASN A 274 -16.26 -11.93 1.61
CA ASN A 274 -15.29 -12.78 2.29
C ASN A 274 -14.29 -13.35 1.27
N ILE A 275 -13.00 -13.14 1.50
CA ILE A 275 -11.93 -13.87 0.82
C ILE A 275 -12.01 -15.34 1.20
N ALA A 276 -11.92 -16.24 0.21
CA ALA A 276 -11.90 -17.67 0.42
C ALA A 276 -10.72 -18.08 1.33
N PRO A 277 -10.93 -18.97 2.32
CA PRO A 277 -9.91 -19.32 3.31
C PRO A 277 -8.73 -20.09 2.71
N GLN A 278 -8.91 -20.72 1.56
CA GLN A 278 -7.84 -21.40 0.82
C GLN A 278 -7.56 -20.62 -0.47
N ALA A 279 -6.28 -20.46 -0.79
CA ALA A 279 -5.87 -19.91 -2.06
C ALA A 279 -6.22 -20.90 -3.18
N ALA A 280 -6.86 -20.41 -4.24
CA ALA A 280 -7.11 -21.17 -5.46
C ALA A 280 -5.79 -21.45 -6.22
N GLN A 281 -4.81 -20.56 -6.07
CA GLN A 281 -3.47 -20.70 -6.63
C GLN A 281 -2.44 -20.06 -5.69
N ASN A 282 -1.28 -20.68 -5.55
CA ASN A 282 -0.08 -20.03 -5.01
C ASN A 282 0.98 -20.00 -6.11
N ILE A 283 1.59 -18.83 -6.33
CA ILE A 283 2.61 -18.67 -7.35
C ILE A 283 3.80 -17.87 -6.81
N SER A 284 5.01 -18.35 -7.09
CA SER A 284 6.24 -17.67 -6.66
C SER A 284 6.41 -16.36 -7.42
N THR A 285 6.95 -15.36 -6.73
CA THR A 285 7.40 -14.11 -7.32
C THR A 285 8.86 -14.17 -7.79
N LEU A 286 9.52 -15.32 -7.68
CA LEU A 286 10.94 -15.52 -8.01
C LEU A 286 11.12 -16.56 -9.14
N PRO A 287 12.17 -16.44 -9.97
CA PRO A 287 12.49 -17.40 -11.03
C PRO A 287 13.06 -18.72 -10.51
N SER A 288 13.65 -18.71 -9.33
CA SER A 288 14.22 -19.85 -8.63
C SER A 288 14.15 -19.62 -7.12
N ASP A 289 14.50 -20.63 -6.33
CA ASP A 289 14.61 -20.49 -4.88
C ASP A 289 15.83 -19.62 -4.55
N ILE A 290 15.58 -18.37 -4.15
CA ILE A 290 16.60 -17.40 -3.77
C ILE A 290 16.39 -17.05 -2.30
N ASP A 291 17.41 -17.31 -1.49
CA ASP A 291 17.40 -16.94 -0.08
C ASP A 291 17.49 -15.42 0.11
N GLY A 292 16.93 -14.92 1.22
CA GLY A 292 17.05 -13.51 1.61
C GLY A 292 16.20 -12.53 0.78
N ASN A 293 15.21 -13.02 0.02
CA ASN A 293 14.25 -12.16 -0.67
C ASN A 293 13.03 -11.86 0.20
N LEU A 294 12.56 -10.61 0.17
CA LEU A 294 11.31 -10.16 0.76
C LEU A 294 10.52 -9.37 -0.28
N CYS A 295 9.38 -9.89 -0.75
CA CYS A 295 8.54 -9.11 -1.65
C CYS A 295 7.91 -7.90 -0.92
N ALA A 296 7.52 -6.87 -1.65
CA ALA A 296 7.07 -5.60 -1.06
C ALA A 296 5.73 -5.12 -1.61
N ASP A 297 5.68 -4.66 -2.85
CA ASP A 297 4.50 -3.99 -3.38
C ASP A 297 3.82 -4.81 -4.47
N ILE A 298 2.51 -4.61 -4.65
CA ILE A 298 1.69 -5.36 -5.61
C ILE A 298 0.63 -4.46 -6.23
N HIS A 299 0.56 -4.43 -7.56
CA HIS A 299 -0.39 -3.59 -8.28
C HIS A 299 -0.96 -4.31 -9.50
N ILE A 300 -2.25 -4.13 -9.75
CA ILE A 300 -2.90 -4.53 -11.00
C ILE A 300 -2.78 -3.37 -11.99
N SER A 301 -2.41 -3.68 -13.23
CA SER A 301 -2.40 -2.75 -14.37
C SER A 301 -3.75 -2.06 -14.58
N ASN A 302 -3.75 -0.89 -15.22
CA ASN A 302 -4.99 -0.13 -15.51
C ASN A 302 -5.99 -0.91 -16.37
N CYS A 303 -5.52 -1.84 -17.21
CA CYS A 303 -6.38 -2.68 -18.04
C CYS A 303 -6.92 -3.92 -17.30
N GLU A 304 -6.54 -4.13 -16.04
CA GLU A 304 -6.93 -5.27 -15.19
C GLU A 304 -6.49 -6.65 -15.72
N ARG A 305 -5.59 -6.69 -16.72
CA ARG A 305 -5.12 -7.95 -17.32
C ARG A 305 -3.75 -8.39 -16.84
N PHE A 306 -3.04 -7.54 -16.11
CA PHE A 306 -1.69 -7.80 -15.63
C PHE A 306 -1.53 -7.41 -14.16
N LEU A 307 -0.69 -8.16 -13.47
CA LEU A 307 -0.34 -7.98 -12.07
C LEU A 307 1.19 -7.88 -11.97
N TYR A 308 1.67 -6.92 -11.18
CA TYR A 308 3.09 -6.73 -10.90
C TYR A 308 3.35 -6.87 -9.41
N ALA A 309 4.48 -7.47 -9.04
CA ALA A 309 4.95 -7.54 -7.66
C ALA A 309 6.44 -7.22 -7.58
N SER A 310 6.86 -6.46 -6.56
CA SER A 310 8.27 -6.11 -6.37
C SER A 310 8.97 -7.03 -5.37
N ASN A 311 10.26 -7.29 -5.63
CA ASN A 311 11.11 -8.18 -4.85
C ASN A 311 12.34 -7.45 -4.31
N ARG A 312 12.49 -7.37 -2.98
CA ARG A 312 13.67 -6.82 -2.31
C ARG A 312 14.66 -7.94 -2.02
N GLY A 313 15.88 -7.83 -2.56
CA GLY A 313 16.86 -8.92 -2.57
C GLY A 313 17.14 -9.35 -4.01
N HIS A 314 16.16 -9.97 -4.68
CA HIS A 314 16.26 -10.24 -6.12
C HIS A 314 16.22 -8.95 -6.97
N ASN A 315 15.73 -7.84 -6.40
CA ASN A 315 15.73 -6.50 -7.00
C ASN A 315 15.05 -6.46 -8.38
N SER A 316 13.82 -6.99 -8.43
CA SER A 316 13.06 -7.13 -9.68
C SER A 316 11.58 -6.75 -9.50
N LEU A 317 10.90 -6.49 -10.61
CA LEU A 317 9.46 -6.61 -10.74
C LEU A 317 9.11 -7.96 -11.41
N ALA A 318 8.35 -8.80 -10.72
CA ALA A 318 7.71 -9.96 -11.33
C ALA A 318 6.42 -9.51 -12.00
N ALA A 319 6.21 -9.88 -13.27
CA ALA A 319 5.00 -9.57 -14.02
C ALA A 319 4.22 -10.84 -14.33
N PHE A 320 2.89 -10.76 -14.18
CA PHE A 320 1.98 -11.86 -14.41
C PHE A 320 0.83 -11.42 -15.30
N ARG A 321 0.39 -12.30 -16.19
CA ARG A 321 -0.89 -12.18 -16.89
C ARG A 321 -2.00 -12.72 -15.99
N ILE A 322 -3.08 -11.96 -15.88
CA ILE A 322 -4.32 -12.34 -15.23
C ILE A 322 -5.21 -13.04 -16.25
N ASP A 323 -5.56 -14.28 -15.97
CA ASP A 323 -6.46 -15.14 -16.72
C ASP A 323 -7.70 -15.40 -15.86
N ALA A 324 -8.49 -14.36 -15.62
CA ALA A 324 -9.58 -14.39 -14.64
C ALA A 324 -10.70 -15.40 -14.96
N GLU A 325 -10.81 -15.83 -16.22
CA GLU A 325 -11.81 -16.80 -16.68
C GLU A 325 -11.24 -18.24 -16.73
N ALA A 326 -10.03 -18.45 -16.20
CA ALA A 326 -9.37 -19.75 -16.16
C ALA A 326 -10.20 -20.77 -15.37
N LYS A 327 -10.73 -21.78 -16.09
CA LYS A 327 -11.56 -22.86 -15.52
C LYS A 327 -10.79 -23.83 -14.62
N ASP A 328 -9.46 -23.82 -14.71
CA ASP A 328 -8.56 -24.65 -13.89
C ASP A 328 -8.05 -23.89 -12.65
N HIS A 329 -8.62 -22.72 -12.36
CA HIS A 329 -8.24 -21.81 -11.27
C HIS A 329 -6.78 -21.31 -11.32
N LYS A 330 -6.10 -21.45 -12.47
CA LYS A 330 -4.77 -20.87 -12.71
C LYS A 330 -4.90 -19.45 -13.25
N TYR A 331 -5.34 -18.55 -12.36
CA TYR A 331 -5.62 -17.16 -12.66
C TYR A 331 -4.38 -16.32 -12.98
N LEU A 332 -3.20 -16.72 -12.52
CA LEU A 332 -1.95 -16.03 -12.80
C LEU A 332 -1.01 -16.90 -13.62
N LYS A 333 -0.46 -16.31 -14.68
CA LYS A 333 0.63 -16.89 -15.47
C LYS A 333 1.81 -15.93 -15.46
N ILE A 334 2.97 -16.39 -15.00
CA ILE A 334 4.19 -15.58 -15.01
C ILE A 334 4.54 -15.20 -16.45
N ILE A 335 4.86 -13.92 -16.66
CA ILE A 335 5.41 -13.39 -17.91
C ILE A 335 6.93 -13.34 -17.80
N GLY A 336 7.43 -12.80 -16.69
CA GLY A 336 8.87 -12.74 -16.43
C GLY A 336 9.23 -11.90 -15.22
N TRP A 337 10.54 -11.74 -15.04
CA TRP A 337 11.15 -10.96 -13.97
C TRP A 337 12.05 -9.89 -14.58
N TYR A 338 11.76 -8.64 -14.25
CA TYR A 338 12.39 -7.48 -14.85
C TYR A 338 13.25 -6.79 -13.80
N PRO A 339 14.56 -6.58 -14.04
CA PRO A 339 15.41 -5.89 -13.09
C PRO A 339 14.85 -4.50 -12.74
N ALA A 340 14.78 -4.18 -11.45
CA ALA A 340 14.33 -2.87 -10.97
C ALA A 340 15.36 -1.76 -11.24
N LEU A 341 16.57 -2.12 -11.68
CA LEU A 341 17.69 -1.22 -11.99
C LEU A 341 18.08 -0.31 -10.79
N GLY A 342 17.89 -0.86 -9.59
CA GLY A 342 18.25 -0.31 -8.29
C GLY A 342 18.18 -1.41 -7.22
N ALA A 343 18.36 -1.05 -5.96
CA ALA A 343 18.34 -1.98 -4.83
C ALA A 343 17.11 -1.75 -3.94
N ILE A 344 16.48 -2.83 -3.49
CA ILE A 344 15.33 -2.83 -2.58
C ILE A 344 14.16 -2.02 -3.17
N PRO A 345 13.51 -2.50 -4.26
CA PRO A 345 12.33 -1.86 -4.83
C PRO A 345 11.11 -2.02 -3.91
N ARG A 346 11.00 -1.15 -2.90
CA ARG A 346 10.02 -1.27 -1.82
C ARG A 346 8.63 -0.81 -2.23
N SER A 347 8.53 0.11 -3.20
CA SER A 347 7.27 0.56 -3.77
C SER A 347 7.41 0.90 -5.25
N PHE A 348 6.30 0.80 -5.97
CA PHE A 348 6.19 1.31 -7.33
C PHE A 348 4.77 1.82 -7.60
N SER A 349 4.60 2.54 -8.70
CA SER A 349 3.28 3.03 -9.14
C SER A 349 3.14 2.86 -10.64
N ILE A 350 1.89 2.63 -11.08
CA ILE A 350 1.53 2.50 -12.49
C ILE A 350 0.78 3.78 -12.92
N ILE A 351 1.29 4.45 -13.95
CA ILE A 351 0.68 5.67 -14.50
C ILE A 351 0.57 5.47 -16.01
N GLU A 352 -0.66 5.40 -16.53
CA GLU A 352 -0.92 5.02 -17.94
C GLU A 352 -0.22 3.70 -18.29
N ASP A 353 0.74 3.74 -19.23
CA ASP A 353 1.60 2.66 -19.70
C ASP A 353 3.02 2.76 -19.11
N PHE A 354 3.19 3.37 -17.94
CA PHE A 354 4.48 3.49 -17.27
C PHE A 354 4.46 2.88 -15.86
N VAL A 355 5.58 2.29 -15.47
CA VAL A 355 5.86 1.86 -14.10
C VAL A 355 7.01 2.69 -13.55
N ILE A 356 6.78 3.36 -12.42
CA ILE A 356 7.80 4.13 -11.70
C ILE A 356 8.16 3.37 -10.44
N VAL A 357 9.42 2.96 -10.31
CA VAL A 357 9.92 2.14 -9.20
C VAL A 357 10.79 2.97 -8.28
N ALA A 358 10.46 2.99 -6.99
CA ALA A 358 11.29 3.55 -5.93
C ALA A 358 12.20 2.47 -5.34
N ASN A 359 13.51 2.71 -5.45
CA ASN A 359 14.54 1.80 -4.94
C ASN A 359 15.17 2.40 -3.69
N GLN A 360 14.83 1.82 -2.52
CA GLN A 360 15.17 2.34 -1.20
C GLN A 360 16.68 2.46 -1.01
N ASP A 361 17.43 1.39 -1.26
CA ASP A 361 18.86 1.33 -0.87
C ASP A 361 19.80 1.88 -1.93
N SER A 362 19.29 2.16 -3.13
CA SER A 362 20.05 2.79 -4.22
C SER A 362 19.65 4.24 -4.48
N ASP A 363 18.78 4.81 -3.65
CA ASP A 363 18.37 6.22 -3.70
C ASP A 363 17.92 6.66 -5.10
N SER A 364 17.05 5.87 -5.76
CA SER A 364 16.70 6.13 -7.16
C SER A 364 15.27 5.79 -7.56
N LEU A 365 14.69 6.64 -8.40
CA LEU A 365 13.49 6.34 -9.18
C LEU A 365 13.87 5.84 -10.57
N GLN A 366 13.19 4.80 -11.02
CA GLN A 366 13.36 4.23 -12.36
C GLN A 366 12.02 4.22 -13.08
N ILE A 367 12.00 4.72 -14.31
CA ILE A 367 10.81 4.76 -15.16
C ILE A 367 10.92 3.68 -16.23
N PHE A 368 9.94 2.78 -16.27
CA PHE A 368 9.82 1.75 -17.28
C PHE A 368 8.58 2.02 -18.12
N LYS A 369 8.70 1.86 -19.44
CA LYS A 369 7.52 1.80 -20.30
C LYS A 369 7.01 0.37 -20.37
N VAL A 370 5.72 0.22 -20.16
CA VAL A 370 5.00 -1.03 -20.34
C VAL A 370 4.73 -1.20 -21.82
N GLN A 371 5.42 -2.14 -22.46
CA GLN A 371 5.10 -2.52 -23.83
C GLN A 371 3.92 -3.50 -23.80
N GLN A 372 2.80 -3.10 -24.39
CA GLN A 372 1.69 -4.00 -24.68
C GLN A 372 1.98 -4.73 -25.99
N GLN A 373 2.26 -6.02 -25.93
CA GLN A 373 2.05 -6.94 -27.04
C GLN A 373 0.79 -7.75 -26.72
N ASP A 374 0.05 -8.23 -27.72
CA ASP A 374 -1.34 -8.75 -27.58
C ASP A 374 -1.60 -9.66 -26.37
N THR A 375 -0.59 -10.41 -25.91
CA THR A 375 -0.65 -11.32 -24.75
C THR A 375 0.26 -10.97 -23.56
N GLU A 376 1.08 -9.91 -23.64
CA GLU A 376 2.12 -9.60 -22.65
C GLU A 376 2.21 -8.09 -22.37
N GLU A 377 2.33 -7.74 -21.09
CA GLU A 377 2.81 -6.44 -20.66
C GLU A 377 4.14 -6.64 -19.92
N ALA A 378 5.17 -5.97 -20.42
CA ALA A 378 6.52 -6.02 -19.90
C ALA A 378 7.02 -4.60 -19.60
N PRO A 379 7.53 -4.30 -18.40
CA PRO A 379 8.31 -3.09 -18.17
C PRO A 379 9.64 -3.23 -18.93
N VAL A 380 9.74 -2.60 -20.10
CA VAL A 380 10.91 -2.71 -20.98
C VAL A 380 11.72 -1.41 -20.92
N GLY A 381 13.00 -1.56 -20.55
CA GLY A 381 14.01 -0.50 -20.59
C GLY A 381 13.80 0.60 -19.54
N ALA A 382 14.83 0.90 -18.74
CA ALA A 382 14.82 2.16 -18.02
C ALA A 382 14.93 3.30 -19.03
N LEU A 383 13.93 4.17 -19.03
CA LEU A 383 13.91 5.37 -19.86
C LEU A 383 14.63 6.53 -19.17
N GLU A 384 14.59 6.56 -17.84
CA GLU A 384 15.31 7.55 -17.04
C GLU A 384 15.61 6.99 -15.64
N LYS A 385 16.81 7.32 -15.14
CA LYS A 385 17.20 7.15 -13.74
C LYS A 385 17.27 8.51 -13.06
N THR A 386 16.37 8.77 -12.12
CA THR A 386 16.48 9.93 -11.23
C THR A 386 17.19 9.49 -9.94
N LYS A 387 18.30 10.14 -9.57
CA LYS A 387 19.08 9.85 -8.34
C LYS A 387 18.45 10.40 -7.04
N ARG A 388 17.19 10.80 -7.12
CA ARG A 388 16.40 11.34 -6.01
C ARG A 388 14.99 10.80 -6.19
N PRO A 389 14.30 10.41 -5.12
CA PRO A 389 14.64 10.64 -3.73
C PRO A 389 15.47 9.52 -3.09
N PRO A 390 16.29 9.85 -2.07
CA PRO A 390 16.96 8.86 -1.24
C PRO A 390 15.97 8.08 -0.35
N SER A 391 16.20 6.77 -0.20
CA SER A 391 15.54 5.91 0.80
C SER A 391 14.01 5.86 0.72
N ALA A 392 13.47 5.83 -0.50
CA ALA A 392 12.03 5.79 -0.79
C ALA A 392 11.48 4.39 -1.07
#